data_AF-A0A519LVA1-F1
#
_entry.id   AF-A0A519LVA1-F1
#
_cell.length_a   1.000
_cell.length_b   1.000
_cell.length_c   1.000
_cell.angle_alpha   90.00
_cell.angle_beta   90.00
_cell.angle_gamma   90.00
#
_symmetry.space_group_name_H-M   'P 1'
#
loop_
_entity.id
_entity.type
_entity.pdbx_description
1 polymer ?
#
loop_
_entity_poly.entity_id
_entity_poly.type
_entity_poly.pdbx_seq_one_letter_code
_entity_poly.pdbx_strand_id
1 'polypeptide(L)' 'GFERIGALRSVGFKKGRWLDTVLMQRPLGAGDGALPGDTSSAAVSAPREVA' A
#
# COMPACT_ATOMS: atom_id res chain seq x y z
N GLY A 1 2.36 6.05 -2.52
CA GLY A 1 2.10 5.13 -3.67
C GLY A 1 1.93 3.72 -3.15
N PHE A 2 2.06 2.69 -4.00
CA PHE A 2 2.23 1.31 -3.53
C PHE A 2 3.71 1.05 -3.20
N GLU A 3 3.97 0.27 -2.15
CA GLU A 3 5.29 -0.17 -1.69
C GLU A 3 5.33 -1.69 -1.54
N ARG A 4 6.51 -2.29 -1.66
CA ARG A 4 6.68 -3.75 -1.53
C ARG A 4 6.75 -4.15 -0.07
N ILE A 5 5.89 -5.08 0.35
CA ILE A 5 5.86 -5.60 1.73
C ILE A 5 6.37 -7.03 1.85
N GLY A 6 6.50 -7.76 0.74
CA GLY A 6 7.00 -9.12 0.78
C GLY A 6 7.00 -9.83 -0.56
N ALA A 7 7.51 -11.04 -0.58
CA ALA A 7 7.36 -11.96 -1.69
C ALA A 7 7.26 -13.41 -1.21
N LEU A 8 6.32 -14.13 -1.79
CA LEU A 8 6.18 -15.58 -1.65
C LEU A 8 6.94 -16.22 -2.81
N ARG A 9 8.07 -16.86 -2.49
CA ARG A 9 8.95 -17.44 -3.51
C ARG A 9 8.39 -18.76 -4.03
N SER A 10 8.36 -18.93 -5.35
CA SER A 10 7.98 -20.18 -6.04
C SER A 10 6.65 -20.78 -5.55
N VAL A 11 5.66 -19.93 -5.30
CA VAL A 11 4.34 -20.36 -4.75
C VAL A 11 3.35 -20.73 -5.85
N GLY A 12 3.57 -20.30 -7.09
CA GLY A 12 2.73 -20.64 -8.24
C GLY A 12 3.49 -21.38 -9.33
N PHE A 13 2.86 -22.38 -9.96
CA PHE A 13 3.41 -23.03 -11.16
C PHE A 13 2.51 -22.78 -12.36
N LYS A 14 3.05 -22.19 -13.43
CA LYS A 14 2.28 -21.88 -14.65
C LYS A 14 3.17 -21.85 -15.89
N LYS A 15 2.71 -22.48 -16.98
CA LYS A 15 3.44 -22.57 -18.26
C LYS A 15 4.88 -23.08 -18.06
N GLY A 16 5.02 -24.19 -17.32
CA GLY A 16 6.31 -24.88 -17.15
C GLY A 16 7.33 -24.20 -16.24
N ARG A 17 6.94 -23.18 -15.46
CA ARG A 17 7.85 -22.50 -14.53
C ARG A 17 7.20 -22.17 -13.19
N TRP A 18 8.02 -22.19 -12.15
CA TRP A 18 7.68 -21.64 -10.84
C TRP A 18 7.71 -20.10 -10.89
N LEU A 19 6.81 -19.48 -10.14
CA LEU A 19 6.59 -18.05 -10.09
C LEU A 19 6.56 -17.57 -8.64
N ASP A 20 7.15 -16.40 -8.44
CA ASP A 20 7.04 -15.65 -7.21
C ASP A 20 5.76 -14.80 -7.25
N THR A 21 5.14 -14.61 -6.08
CA THR A 21 4.09 -13.63 -5.87
C THR A 21 4.66 -12.49 -5.03
N VAL A 22 4.68 -11.28 -5.57
CA VAL A 22 5.08 -10.07 -4.82
C VAL A 22 3.86 -9.44 -4.18
N LEU A 23 3.95 -9.14 -2.88
CA LEU A 23 2.91 -8.42 -2.16
C LEU A 23 3.28 -6.95 -2.09
N MET A 24 2.32 -6.10 -2.44
CA MET A 24 2.44 -4.65 -2.43
C MET A 24 1.33 -4.05 -1.56
N GLN A 25 1.63 -2.98 -0.83
CA GLN A 25 0.68 -2.28 0.05
C GLN A 25 0.66 -0.79 -0.26
N ARG A 26 -0.45 -0.13 0.03
CA ARG A 26 -0.56 1.33 0.01
C ARG A 26 -1.45 1.76 1.18
N PRO A 27 -1.00 2.67 2.05
CA PRO A 27 -1.86 3.20 3.10
C PRO A 27 -3.02 4.01 2.48
N LEU A 28 -4.20 3.89 3.10
CA LEU A 28 -5.38 4.70 2.80
C LEU A 28 -5.63 5.63 3.99
N GLY A 29 -5.83 6.93 3.73
CA GLY A 29 -5.96 7.92 4.80
C GLY A 29 -4.74 7.92 5.72
N ALA A 30 -4.98 7.88 7.04
CA ALA A 30 -3.94 7.81 8.07
C ALA A 30 -3.22 6.44 8.14
N GLY A 31 -3.72 5.42 7.43
CA GLY A 31 -3.14 4.08 7.46
C GLY A 31 -3.16 3.48 8.85
N ASP A 32 -2.01 3.00 9.31
CA ASP A 32 -1.75 2.46 10.64
C ASP A 32 -1.37 3.53 11.68
N GLY A 33 -1.36 4.81 11.30
CA GLY A 33 -1.08 5.93 12.19
C GLY A 33 -2.24 6.33 13.12
N ALA A 34 -3.40 5.67 13.04
CA ALA A 34 -4.58 5.95 13.86
C ALA A 34 -5.35 4.67 14.19
N LEU A 35 -6.09 4.67 15.30
CA LEU A 35 -6.97 3.56 15.64
C LEU A 35 -8.19 3.53 14.70
N PRO A 36 -8.79 2.35 14.45
CA PRO A 36 -10.04 2.27 13.72
C PRO A 36 -11.14 3.08 14.42
N GLY A 37 -11.78 4.00 13.70
CA GLY A 37 -12.82 4.88 14.24
C GLY A 37 -12.35 6.30 14.56
N ASP A 38 -11.04 6.55 14.61
CA ASP A 38 -10.49 7.91 14.66
C ASP A 38 -10.55 8.55 13.27
N THR A 39 -11.75 8.97 12.86
CA THR A 39 -12.03 9.71 11.61
C THR A 39 -11.63 11.18 11.70
N SER A 40 -10.59 11.52 12.46
CA SER A 40 -9.97 12.83 12.35
C SER A 40 -9.29 12.90 10.99
N SER A 41 -10.06 13.35 10.00
CA SER A 41 -9.62 13.54 8.64
C SER A 41 -8.57 14.64 8.64
N ALA A 42 -7.29 14.26 8.77
CA ALA A 42 -6.21 15.04 8.22
C ALA A 42 -6.33 14.91 6.70
N ALA A 43 -7.31 15.64 6.16
CA ALA A 43 -7.49 15.83 4.74
C ALA A 43 -6.15 16.25 4.17
N VAL A 44 -5.78 15.59 3.07
CA VAL A 44 -4.74 16.01 2.14
C VAL A 44 -4.83 17.53 1.97
N SER A 45 -3.98 18.26 2.67
CA SER A 45 -3.74 19.66 2.38
C SER A 45 -2.76 19.66 1.22
N ALA A 46 -3.31 19.75 0.00
CA ALA A 46 -2.53 20.17 -1.15
C ALA A 46 -1.95 21.55 -0.84
N PRO A 47 -0.69 21.83 -1.22
CA PRO A 47 -0.11 23.15 -0.99
C PRO A 47 -0.93 24.15 -1.82
N ARG A 48 -1.55 25.13 -1.15
CA ARG A 48 -2.04 26.31 -1.85
C ARG A 48 -0.83 27.11 -2.30
N GLU A 49 -0.49 27.00 -3.58
CA GLU A 49 0.41 27.93 -4.26
C GLU A 49 -0.22 29.33 -4.19
N VAL A 50 0.52 30.26 -3.59
CA VAL A 50 0.13 31.67 -3.47
C VAL A 50 0.66 32.37 -4.71
N ALA A 51 -0.25 32.78 -5.60
CA ALA A 51 -0.01 33.75 -6.66
C ALA A 51 -0.53 35.12 -6.22
#